data_AF-A0AA88QU12-F1
#
_entry.id   AF-A0AA88QU12-F1
#
_cell.length_a   1.000
_cell.length_b   1.000
_cell.length_c   1.000
_cell.angle_alpha   90.00
_cell.angle_beta   90.00
_cell.angle_gamma   90.00
#
_symmetry.space_group_name_H-M   'P 1'
#
loop_
_entity.id
_entity.type
_entity.pdbx_description
1 polymer ?
#
loop_
_entity_poly.entity_id
_entity_poly.type
_entity_poly.pdbx_seq_one_letter_code
_entity_poly.pdbx_strand_id
1 'polypeptide(L)'
;MATSPSLSVRPSASEHPTPETSPYRPTHRSNPSTQSPTSPSSPGASPSAARSLNLDHLNTVFVAVGFPRRDTNKIRLALENTDTLLWYEYEKTKRPVAFARATGDGVFNAIIWDVVVDPNRPSHNAICCAFSFIAYHLTT
;
A
#
# COMPACT_ATOMS: atom_id res chain seq x y z
N MET A 1 65.44 -5.88 28.96
CA MET A 1 64.43 -4.82 29.14
C MET A 1 64.00 -4.37 27.76
N ALA A 2 62.70 -4.48 27.46
CA ALA A 2 62.16 -4.39 26.10
C ALA A 2 62.22 -2.96 25.52
N THR A 3 62.63 -2.87 24.25
CA THR A 3 62.73 -1.64 23.45
C THR A 3 61.41 -1.38 22.73
N SER A 4 60.82 -0.21 22.93
CA SER A 4 59.64 0.28 22.19
C SER A 4 60.00 0.76 20.77
N PRO A 5 59.11 0.66 19.79
CA PRO A 5 59.17 1.50 18.60
C PRO A 5 58.05 2.56 18.56
N SER A 6 58.45 3.74 18.09
CA SER A 6 57.70 4.98 17.94
C SER A 6 56.79 4.98 16.70
N LEU A 7 55.63 5.63 16.83
CA LEU A 7 54.68 5.94 15.76
C LEU A 7 55.25 6.97 14.77
N SER A 8 54.92 6.83 13.48
CA SER A 8 55.07 7.88 12.47
C SER A 8 53.87 7.85 11.51
N VAL A 9 53.11 8.95 11.49
CA VAL A 9 51.95 9.25 10.64
C VAL A 9 52.42 9.80 9.29
N ARG A 10 51.73 9.50 8.18
CA ARG A 10 51.55 10.43 7.05
C ARG A 10 50.20 10.21 6.31
N PRO A 11 49.54 11.28 5.84
CA PRO A 11 48.20 11.26 5.23
C PRO A 11 48.24 11.23 3.70
N SER A 12 47.14 10.88 3.03
CA SER A 12 46.90 11.34 1.65
C SER A 12 45.41 11.34 1.30
N ALA A 13 44.96 12.43 0.68
CA ALA A 13 43.59 12.70 0.28
C ALA A 13 43.32 12.34 -1.20
N SER A 14 42.05 11.98 -1.45
CA SER A 14 41.20 12.26 -2.62
C SER A 14 41.71 12.00 -4.05
N GLU A 15 41.05 11.07 -4.74
CA GLU A 15 40.76 11.15 -6.18
C GLU A 15 39.48 10.34 -6.51
N HIS A 16 38.60 10.89 -7.34
CA HIS A 16 37.31 10.34 -7.77
C HIS A 16 37.42 9.95 -9.26
N PRO A 17 36.91 8.77 -9.67
CA PRO A 17 36.49 8.58 -11.07
C PRO A 17 35.03 8.12 -11.22
N THR A 18 34.48 8.44 -12.39
CA THR A 18 33.11 8.27 -12.93
C THR A 18 32.79 6.84 -13.43
N PRO A 19 31.52 6.53 -13.82
CA PRO A 19 31.00 5.16 -13.85
C PRO A 19 31.20 4.45 -15.20
N GLU A 20 31.45 3.14 -15.17
CA GLU A 20 31.41 2.26 -16.35
C GLU A 20 30.36 1.15 -16.23
N THR A 21 29.68 0.97 -17.35
CA THR A 21 28.49 0.17 -17.64
C THR A 21 28.79 -1.33 -17.69
N SER A 22 27.97 -2.16 -17.03
CA SER A 22 28.04 -3.63 -17.14
C SER A 22 26.69 -4.23 -17.61
N PRO A 23 26.65 -5.06 -18.67
CA PRO A 23 25.40 -5.59 -19.21
C PRO A 23 24.93 -6.84 -18.44
N TYR A 24 23.76 -6.75 -17.81
CA TYR A 24 23.12 -7.87 -17.13
C TYR A 24 22.52 -8.88 -18.12
N ARG A 25 22.91 -10.16 -18.00
CA ARG A 25 22.39 -11.30 -18.77
C ARG A 25 21.31 -12.02 -17.94
N PRO A 26 20.04 -12.12 -18.38
CA PRO A 26 19.06 -12.88 -17.63
C PRO A 26 19.15 -14.37 -17.99
N THR A 27 19.47 -15.21 -17.00
CA THR A 27 19.33 -16.67 -17.11
C THR A 27 17.87 -17.07 -16.98
N HIS A 28 17.34 -17.64 -18.06
CA HIS A 28 16.03 -18.27 -18.16
C HIS A 28 15.90 -19.42 -17.16
N ARG A 29 14.92 -19.37 -16.25
CA ARG A 29 14.49 -20.56 -15.47
C ARG A 29 12.99 -20.74 -15.60
N SER A 30 12.62 -21.90 -16.13
CA SER A 30 11.25 -22.36 -16.38
C SER A 30 10.56 -22.90 -15.11
N ASN A 31 9.33 -22.43 -14.93
CA ASN A 31 8.13 -22.85 -14.16
C ASN A 31 8.08 -24.26 -13.47
N PRO A 32 7.33 -24.42 -12.35
CA PRO A 32 5.89 -24.67 -12.45
C PRO A 32 5.01 -24.18 -11.26
N SER A 33 3.95 -23.43 -11.56
CA SER A 33 2.55 -23.76 -11.21
C SER A 33 1.67 -22.53 -11.40
N THR A 34 0.70 -22.68 -12.30
CA THR A 34 -0.41 -21.76 -12.51
C THR A 34 -1.22 -21.64 -11.23
N GLN A 35 -0.88 -20.69 -10.37
CA GLN A 35 -1.88 -20.04 -9.54
C GLN A 35 -2.30 -18.82 -10.33
N SER A 36 -3.44 -18.94 -11.00
CA SER A 36 -4.16 -17.77 -11.47
C SER A 36 -4.19 -16.78 -10.30
N PRO A 37 -3.63 -15.56 -10.43
CA PRO A 37 -3.91 -14.55 -9.44
C PRO A 37 -5.43 -14.47 -9.44
N THR A 38 -6.04 -14.79 -8.30
CA THR A 38 -7.41 -14.40 -8.06
C THR A 38 -7.38 -12.89 -8.03
N SER A 39 -7.46 -12.30 -9.22
CA SER A 39 -7.47 -10.88 -9.45
C SER A 39 -8.62 -10.34 -8.62
N PRO A 40 -8.40 -9.38 -7.72
CA PRO A 40 -9.52 -8.70 -7.10
C PRO A 40 -10.36 -8.08 -8.23
N SER A 41 -11.62 -8.52 -8.36
CA SER A 41 -12.54 -7.91 -9.33
C SER A 41 -12.70 -6.44 -9.02
N SER A 42 -12.83 -5.68 -10.11
CA SER A 42 -13.26 -4.28 -10.22
C SER A 42 -13.42 -3.53 -8.89
N PRO A 43 -12.55 -2.55 -8.59
CA PRO A 43 -12.70 -1.75 -7.40
C PRO A 43 -14.09 -1.12 -7.34
N GLY A 44 -14.74 -1.21 -6.18
CA GLY A 44 -15.82 -0.29 -5.85
C GLY A 44 -15.18 1.07 -5.56
N ALA A 45 -15.53 2.08 -6.35
CA ALA A 45 -14.84 3.37 -6.35
C ALA A 45 -15.87 4.49 -6.53
N SER A 46 -16.45 4.97 -5.43
CA SER A 46 -17.26 6.21 -5.33
C SER A 46 -17.95 6.27 -3.96
N PRO A 47 -18.14 7.47 -3.36
CA PRO A 47 -19.00 7.65 -2.18
C PRO A 47 -20.42 7.11 -2.37
N SER A 48 -20.98 7.23 -3.57
CA SER A 48 -22.31 6.69 -3.92
C SER A 48 -22.35 5.16 -3.84
N ALA A 49 -21.21 4.52 -4.12
CA ALA A 49 -21.06 3.08 -4.05
C ALA A 49 -20.84 2.59 -2.60
N ALA A 50 -20.50 3.47 -1.64
CA ALA A 50 -20.33 3.09 -0.23
C ALA A 50 -21.59 2.42 0.36
N ARG A 51 -22.78 2.70 -0.21
CA ARG A 51 -24.04 2.05 0.18
C ARG A 51 -24.07 0.53 -0.05
N SER A 52 -23.26 0.00 -0.98
CA SER A 52 -23.19 -1.45 -1.23
C SER A 52 -22.12 -2.15 -0.39
N LEU A 53 -21.25 -1.41 0.30
CA LEU A 53 -20.21 -1.98 1.15
C LEU A 53 -20.81 -2.60 2.41
N ASN A 54 -20.62 -3.91 2.59
CA ASN A 54 -21.01 -4.58 3.82
C ASN A 54 -20.07 -4.20 4.98
N LEU A 55 -20.62 -3.48 5.97
CA LEU A 55 -19.85 -2.89 7.08
C LEU A 55 -19.30 -3.95 8.06
N ASP A 56 -19.98 -5.09 8.21
CA ASP A 56 -19.47 -6.19 9.04
C ASP A 56 -18.27 -6.87 8.38
N HIS A 57 -18.29 -6.99 7.06
CA HIS A 57 -17.12 -7.48 6.33
C HIS A 57 -15.97 -6.48 6.37
N LEU A 58 -16.22 -5.18 6.24
CA LEU A 58 -15.19 -4.15 6.40
C LEU A 58 -14.56 -4.22 7.80
N ASN A 59 -15.37 -4.37 8.84
CA ASN A 59 -14.88 -4.57 10.21
C ASN A 59 -13.98 -5.80 10.33
N THR A 60 -14.25 -6.86 9.57
CA THR A 60 -13.37 -8.04 9.56
C THR A 60 -11.97 -7.69 9.04
N VAL A 61 -11.87 -6.82 8.03
CA VAL A 61 -10.57 -6.35 7.51
C VAL A 61 -9.85 -5.51 8.56
N PHE A 62 -10.55 -4.60 9.24
CA PHE A 62 -9.95 -3.80 10.33
C PHE A 62 -9.41 -4.67 11.45
N VAL A 63 -10.19 -5.66 11.92
CA VAL A 63 -9.73 -6.59 12.96
C VAL A 63 -8.52 -7.41 12.48
N ALA A 64 -8.51 -7.85 11.21
CA ALA A 64 -7.41 -8.63 10.67
C ALA A 64 -6.08 -7.87 10.64
N VAL A 65 -6.10 -6.54 10.47
CA VAL A 65 -4.90 -5.68 10.56
C VAL A 65 -4.59 -5.20 11.97
N GLY A 66 -5.31 -5.68 12.99
CA GLY A 66 -5.10 -5.34 14.40
C GLY A 66 -5.81 -4.06 14.87
N PHE A 67 -6.67 -3.47 14.04
CA PHE A 67 -7.51 -2.34 14.48
C PHE A 67 -8.69 -2.85 15.32
N PRO A 68 -9.15 -2.08 16.33
CA PRO A 68 -10.32 -2.45 17.09
C PRO A 68 -11.57 -2.48 16.20
N ARG A 69 -12.50 -3.38 16.50
CA ARG A 69 -13.81 -3.39 15.85
C ARG A 69 -14.52 -2.07 16.11
N ARG A 70 -15.11 -1.47 15.07
CA ARG A 70 -15.81 -0.19 15.13
C ARG A 70 -17.32 -0.42 15.06
N ASP A 71 -18.09 0.44 15.73
CA ASP A 71 -19.55 0.47 15.62
C ASP A 71 -19.97 0.73 14.16
N THR A 72 -20.90 -0.06 13.64
CA THR A 72 -21.31 0.00 12.22
C THR A 72 -22.04 1.30 11.87
N ASN A 73 -22.74 1.94 12.81
CA ASN A 73 -23.35 3.24 12.58
C ASN A 73 -22.28 4.34 12.50
N LYS A 74 -21.23 4.25 13.32
CA LYS A 74 -20.08 5.17 13.23
C LYS A 74 -19.30 4.99 11.94
N ILE A 75 -19.11 3.74 11.48
CA ILE A 75 -18.50 3.49 10.17
C ILE A 75 -19.37 4.12 9.08
N ARG A 76 -20.69 3.85 9.06
CA ARG A 76 -21.60 4.42 8.05
C ARG A 76 -21.49 5.94 7.98
N LEU A 77 -21.57 6.60 9.13
CA LEU A 77 -21.43 8.05 9.21
C LEU A 77 -20.08 8.55 8.67
N ALA A 78 -18.98 7.85 8.97
CA ALA A 78 -17.66 8.19 8.45
C ALA A 78 -17.59 8.03 6.92
N LEU A 79 -18.22 6.99 6.36
CA LEU A 79 -18.25 6.79 4.91
C LEU A 79 -19.12 7.82 4.19
N GLU A 80 -20.24 8.23 4.81
CA GLU A 80 -21.13 9.28 4.28
C GLU A 80 -20.46 10.67 4.23
N ASN A 81 -19.47 10.92 5.11
CA ASN A 81 -18.72 12.17 5.19
C ASN A 81 -17.29 12.02 4.63
N THR A 82 -17.08 11.11 3.68
CA THR A 82 -15.80 10.89 3.00
C THR A 82 -15.94 11.16 1.51
N ASP A 83 -15.10 12.04 0.96
CA ASP A 83 -15.15 12.42 -0.46
C ASP A 83 -14.58 11.35 -1.39
N THR A 84 -13.53 10.64 -0.96
CA THR A 84 -12.85 9.62 -1.75
C THR A 84 -12.79 8.29 -1.01
N LEU A 85 -13.37 7.26 -1.62
CA LEU A 85 -13.47 5.93 -1.04
C LEU A 85 -13.23 4.87 -2.12
N LEU A 86 -12.34 3.92 -1.81
CA LEU A 86 -11.97 2.81 -2.66
C LEU A 86 -11.99 1.51 -1.84
N TRP A 87 -12.49 0.43 -2.43
CA TRP A 87 -12.29 -0.90 -1.86
C TRP A 87 -12.17 -1.96 -2.96
N TYR A 88 -11.48 -3.04 -2.60
CA TYR A 88 -11.33 -4.23 -3.44
C TYR A 88 -12.06 -5.39 -2.82
N GLU A 89 -12.81 -6.12 -3.64
CA GLU A 89 -13.49 -7.34 -3.22
C GLU A 89 -12.84 -8.56 -3.82
N TYR A 90 -12.82 -9.63 -3.02
CA TYR A 90 -12.49 -10.95 -3.54
C TYR A 90 -13.64 -11.48 -4.40
N GLU A 91 -13.36 -11.78 -5.67
CA GLU A 91 -14.37 -12.16 -6.68
C GLU A 91 -15.35 -13.22 -6.21
N LYS A 92 -14.82 -14.30 -5.63
CA LYS A 92 -15.59 -15.49 -5.27
C LYS A 92 -16.52 -15.27 -4.08
N THR A 93 -16.14 -14.38 -3.16
CA THR A 93 -16.87 -14.20 -1.89
C THR A 93 -17.53 -12.84 -1.78
N LYS A 94 -17.22 -11.89 -2.68
CA LYS A 94 -17.64 -10.48 -2.61
C LYS A 94 -17.36 -9.87 -1.22
N ARG A 95 -16.21 -10.25 -0.65
CA ARG A 95 -15.75 -9.74 0.65
C ARG A 95 -14.66 -8.72 0.41
N PRO A 96 -14.70 -7.54 1.06
CA PRO A 96 -13.61 -6.58 1.02
C PRO A 96 -12.30 -7.23 1.49
N VAL A 97 -11.24 -7.00 0.74
CA VAL A 97 -9.87 -7.45 1.03
C VAL A 97 -8.89 -6.30 1.12
N ALA A 98 -9.26 -5.13 0.60
CA ALA A 98 -8.55 -3.88 0.81
C ALA A 98 -9.56 -2.73 0.84
N PHE A 99 -9.26 -1.70 1.63
CA PHE A 99 -10.09 -0.53 1.80
C PHE A 99 -9.20 0.70 1.98
N ALA A 100 -9.57 1.80 1.32
CA ALA A 100 -8.89 3.07 1.44
C ALA A 100 -9.90 4.20 1.44
N ARG A 101 -9.69 5.20 2.29
CA ARG A 101 -10.50 6.42 2.31
C ARG A 101 -9.68 7.67 2.57
N ALA A 102 -10.11 8.77 1.97
CA ALA A 102 -9.51 10.07 2.12
C ALA A 102 -10.54 11.18 1.98
N THR A 103 -10.27 12.32 2.62
CA THR A 103 -11.05 13.56 2.52
C THR A 103 -10.13 14.68 2.07
N GLY A 104 -10.65 15.65 1.33
CA GLY A 104 -9.89 16.83 0.93
C GLY A 104 -10.78 18.06 0.79
N ASP A 105 -10.16 19.24 0.73
CA ASP A 105 -10.88 20.49 0.48
C ASP A 105 -11.08 20.79 -1.01
N GLY A 106 -10.59 19.92 -1.89
CA GLY A 106 -10.65 20.08 -3.34
C GLY A 106 -9.72 21.18 -3.89
N VAL A 107 -8.81 21.73 -3.07
CA VAL A 107 -7.92 22.83 -3.48
C VAL A 107 -6.48 22.57 -3.08
N PHE A 108 -6.19 22.37 -1.79
CA PHE A 108 -4.83 22.31 -1.26
C PHE A 108 -4.59 21.16 -0.29
N ASN A 109 -5.60 20.72 0.43
CA ASN A 109 -5.43 19.81 1.56
C ASN A 109 -6.14 18.49 1.32
N ALA A 110 -5.44 17.40 1.66
CA ALA A 110 -5.94 16.03 1.61
C ALA A 110 -5.44 15.24 2.82
N ILE A 111 -6.33 14.48 3.45
CA ILE A 111 -6.01 13.58 4.56
C ILE A 111 -6.43 12.17 4.17
N ILE A 112 -5.47 11.25 4.20
CA ILE A 112 -5.70 9.81 4.09
C ILE A 112 -5.94 9.28 5.50
N TRP A 113 -7.08 8.63 5.73
CA TRP A 113 -7.47 8.20 7.07
C TRP A 113 -7.17 6.73 7.35
N ASP A 114 -7.66 5.85 6.48
CA ASP A 114 -7.50 4.41 6.60
C ASP A 114 -7.01 3.88 5.25
N VAL A 115 -5.91 3.12 5.25
CA VAL A 115 -5.46 2.29 4.12
C VAL A 115 -5.14 0.92 4.67
N VAL A 116 -6.00 -0.06 4.41
CA VAL A 116 -5.92 -1.39 5.01
C VAL A 116 -6.01 -2.47 3.95
N VAL A 117 -5.27 -3.57 4.16
CA VAL A 117 -5.27 -4.77 3.33
C VAL A 117 -5.35 -5.98 4.25
N ASP A 118 -6.28 -6.90 3.97
CA ASP A 118 -6.43 -8.18 4.68
C ASP A 118 -5.12 -8.98 4.54
N PRO A 119 -4.36 -9.21 5.64
CA PRO A 119 -3.07 -9.89 5.57
C PRO A 119 -3.19 -11.35 5.13
N ASN A 120 -4.38 -11.95 5.25
CA ASN A 120 -4.64 -13.33 4.84
C ASN A 120 -4.91 -13.45 3.34
N ARG A 121 -5.03 -12.32 2.63
CA ARG A 121 -5.34 -12.28 1.20
C ARG A 121 -4.39 -11.32 0.49
N PRO A 122 -3.33 -11.84 -0.15
CA PRO A 122 -2.42 -11.02 -0.93
C PRO A 122 -3.20 -10.33 -2.05
N SER A 123 -3.26 -9.01 -1.99
CA SER A 123 -3.77 -8.18 -3.08
C SER A 123 -2.58 -7.42 -3.66
N HIS A 124 -1.96 -8.01 -4.69
CA HIS A 124 -0.84 -7.37 -5.38
C HIS A 124 -1.29 -6.00 -5.88
N ASN A 125 -0.54 -4.96 -5.49
CA ASN A 125 -0.73 -3.56 -5.86
C ASN A 125 -1.96 -2.85 -5.27
N ALA A 126 -2.74 -3.44 -4.35
CA ALA A 126 -3.91 -2.74 -3.79
C ALA A 126 -3.55 -1.42 -3.10
N ILE A 127 -2.42 -1.40 -2.38
CA ILE A 127 -1.89 -0.17 -1.76
C ILE A 127 -1.50 0.84 -2.83
N CYS A 128 -0.71 0.44 -3.84
CA CYS A 128 -0.31 1.34 -4.93
C CYS A 128 -1.53 1.91 -5.67
N CYS A 129 -2.53 1.08 -6.00
CA CYS A 129 -3.74 1.52 -6.64
C CYS A 129 -4.57 2.46 -5.75
N ALA A 130 -4.62 2.22 -4.44
CA ALA A 130 -5.29 3.11 -3.50
C ALA A 130 -4.67 4.51 -3.49
N PHE A 131 -3.33 4.60 -3.41
CA PHE A 131 -2.64 5.88 -3.47
C PHE A 131 -2.86 6.58 -4.80
N SER A 132 -2.74 5.89 -5.94
CA SER A 132 -2.97 6.49 -7.25
C SER A 132 -4.42 6.98 -7.41
N PHE A 133 -5.39 6.21 -6.94
CA PHE A 133 -6.81 6.58 -7.00
C PHE A 133 -7.11 7.81 -6.15
N ILE A 134 -6.59 7.85 -4.92
CA ILE A 134 -6.76 8.97 -3.99
C ILE A 134 -6.08 10.22 -4.54
N ALA A 135 -4.84 10.11 -5.01
CA ALA A 135 -4.12 11.24 -5.59
C ALA A 135 -4.90 11.83 -6.77
N TYR A 136 -5.39 10.98 -7.68
CA TYR A 136 -6.17 11.44 -8.83
C TYR A 136 -7.47 12.16 -8.42
N HIS A 137 -8.20 11.63 -7.44
CA HIS A 137 -9.51 12.19 -7.05
C HIS A 137 -9.44 13.41 -6.14
N LEU A 138 -8.33 13.63 -5.43
CA LEU A 138 -8.19 14.76 -4.51
C LEU A 138 -7.42 15.94 -5.09
N THR A 139 -6.76 15.80 -6.24
CA THR A 139 -6.01 16.89 -6.90
C THR A 139 -6.71 17.47 -8.13
N THR A 140 -7.94 17.04 -8.45
CA THR A 140 -8.69 17.47 -9.63
C THR A 140 -9.93 18.23 -9.21
#